data_AF-A0A242CKB3-F1
#
_entry.id   AF-A0A242CKB3-F1
#
_cell.length_a   1.000
_cell.length_b   1.000
_cell.length_c   1.000
_cell.angle_alpha   90.00
_cell.angle_beta   90.00
_cell.angle_gamma   90.00
#
_symmetry.space_group_name_H-M   'P 1'
#
loop_
_entity.id
_entity.type
_entity.pdbx_description
1 polymer ?
#
loop_
_entity_poly.entity_id
_entity_poly.type
_entity_poly.pdbx_seq_one_letter_code
_entity_poly.pdbx_strand_id
1 'polypeptide(L)'
;MKKITTKMFTLLLENKDERFVVVINHWFYYIEKGRIYRFQQHSNTKMIALLGTFYDGEIDNESMLTEVKKSIINQIQYDWFTDVWKETIVERVSQIPYELEAFFF
;
A
#
# COMPACT_ATOMS: atom_id res chain seq x y z
N MET A 1 -8.97 -1.60 7.00
CA MET A 1 -7.54 -1.27 7.14
C MET A 1 -7.03 -1.96 8.39
N LYS A 2 -5.83 -2.54 8.37
CA LYS A 2 -5.21 -3.20 9.53
C LYS A 2 -3.87 -2.53 9.82
N LYS A 3 -3.56 -2.36 11.10
CA LYS A 3 -2.22 -1.95 11.54
C LYS A 3 -1.32 -3.18 11.61
N ILE A 4 -0.12 -3.07 11.05
CA ILE A 4 0.87 -4.14 11.05
C ILE A 4 2.21 -3.60 11.54
N THR A 5 2.93 -4.42 12.31
CA THR A 5 4.29 -4.07 12.73
C THR A 5 5.28 -4.20 11.57
N THR A 6 6.42 -3.54 11.67
CA THR A 6 7.52 -3.64 10.70
C THR A 6 8.00 -5.09 10.53
N LYS A 7 8.04 -5.88 11.62
CA LYS A 7 8.34 -7.32 11.59
C LYS A 7 7.31 -8.12 10.79
N MET A 8 6.02 -7.82 10.99
CA MET A 8 4.93 -8.49 10.27
C MET A 8 4.96 -8.12 8.77
N PHE A 9 5.27 -6.87 8.43
CA PHE A 9 5.46 -6.46 7.04
C PHE A 9 6.58 -7.26 6.36
N THR A 10 7.75 -7.40 6.99
CA THR A 10 8.85 -8.19 6.43
C THR A 10 8.46 -9.66 6.24
N LEU A 11 7.76 -10.24 7.21
CA LEU A 11 7.24 -11.61 7.10
C LEU A 11 6.27 -11.76 5.94
N LEU A 12 5.34 -10.81 5.75
CA LEU A 12 4.39 -10.79 4.63
C LEU A 12 5.07 -10.59 3.27
N LEU A 13 6.17 -9.85 3.21
CA LEU A 13 6.96 -9.73 1.97
C LEU A 13 7.66 -11.04 1.59
N GLU A 14 8.08 -11.81 2.59
CA GLU A 14 8.71 -13.13 2.39
C GLU A 14 7.68 -14.21 2.09
N ASN A 15 6.54 -14.13 2.76
CA ASN A 15 5.39 -14.98 2.57
C ASN A 15 4.55 -14.47 1.39
N LYS A 16 4.94 -14.90 0.18
CA LYS A 16 4.42 -14.44 -1.13
C LYS A 16 2.95 -14.79 -1.41
N ASP A 17 2.20 -15.21 -0.40
CA ASP A 17 0.83 -15.69 -0.53
C ASP A 17 -0.20 -14.56 -0.50
N GLU A 18 0.07 -13.48 0.24
CA GLU A 18 -0.87 -12.38 0.40
C GLU A 18 -0.62 -11.23 -0.60
N ARG A 19 -1.71 -10.59 -1.04
CA ARG A 19 -1.69 -9.34 -1.78
C ARG A 19 -2.24 -8.25 -0.89
N PHE A 20 -1.49 -7.17 -0.77
CA PHE A 20 -1.89 -6.06 0.08
C PHE A 20 -1.32 -4.76 -0.42
N VAL A 21 -1.91 -3.66 0.03
CA VAL A 21 -1.36 -2.33 -0.11
C VAL A 21 -0.92 -1.86 1.27
N VAL A 22 0.23 -1.21 1.35
CA VAL A 22 0.72 -0.56 2.57
C VAL A 22 0.95 0.92 2.31
N VAL A 23 0.65 1.76 3.30
CA VAL A 23 0.95 3.19 3.26
C VAL A 23 2.23 3.45 4.07
N ILE A 24 3.27 3.96 3.40
CA ILE A 24 4.56 4.28 4.02
C ILE A 24 4.93 5.70 3.62
N ASN A 25 5.10 6.61 4.58
CA ASN A 25 5.44 8.02 4.36
C ASN A 25 4.55 8.69 3.29
N HIS A 26 3.23 8.54 3.40
CA HIS A 26 2.23 9.06 2.45
C HIS A 26 2.33 8.51 1.02
N TRP A 27 2.96 7.34 0.86
CA TRP A 27 2.99 6.62 -0.41
C TRP A 27 2.30 5.27 -0.31
N PHE A 28 1.47 4.98 -1.31
CA PHE A 28 0.86 3.68 -1.49
C PHE A 28 1.83 2.73 -2.21
N TYR A 29 2.04 1.56 -1.61
CA TYR A 29 2.81 0.46 -2.19
C TYR A 29 1.92 -0.75 -2.29
N TYR A 30 1.75 -1.28 -3.50
CA TYR A 30 1.08 -2.55 -3.75
C TYR A 30 2.11 -3.69 -3.73
N ILE A 31 1.82 -4.73 -2.95
CA ILE A 31 2.62 -5.93 -2.83
C ILE A 31 1.88 -7.08 -3.50
N GLU A 32 2.55 -7.76 -4.42
CA GLU A 32 2.05 -8.97 -5.05
C GLU A 32 3.17 -9.99 -5.24
N LYS A 33 3.02 -11.18 -4.64
CA LYS A 33 3.99 -12.29 -4.75
C LYS A 33 5.43 -11.87 -4.39
N GLY A 34 5.56 -11.00 -3.39
CA GLY A 34 6.85 -10.45 -2.93
C GLY A 34 7.44 -9.36 -3.83
N ARG A 35 6.75 -8.95 -4.90
CA ARG A 35 7.09 -7.75 -5.68
C ARG A 35 6.45 -6.53 -5.06
N ILE A 36 7.14 -5.40 -5.13
CA ILE A 36 6.71 -4.15 -4.51
C ILE A 36 6.58 -3.09 -5.59
N TYR A 37 5.37 -2.56 -5.71
CA TYR A 37 4.97 -1.61 -6.72
C TYR A 37 4.54 -0.31 -6.05
N ARG A 38 5.32 0.77 -6.22
CA ARG A 38 4.90 2.08 -5.73
C ARG A 38 3.95 2.73 -6.73
N PHE A 39 2.88 3.32 -6.21
CA PHE A 39 1.93 4.07 -7.02
C PHE A 39 2.62 5.25 -7.70
N GLN A 40 2.20 5.58 -8.91
CA GLN A 40 2.65 6.80 -9.58
C GLN A 40 2.11 8.05 -8.87
N GLN A 41 2.79 9.19 -9.03
CA GLN A 41 2.49 10.42 -8.28
C GLN A 41 1.02 10.85 -8.39
N HIS A 42 0.46 10.91 -9.60
CA HIS A 42 -0.95 11.31 -9.79
C HIS A 42 -1.92 10.36 -9.08
N SER A 43 -1.72 9.05 -9.24
CA SER A 43 -2.53 8.02 -8.58
C SER A 43 -2.37 8.07 -7.06
N ASN A 44 -1.14 8.29 -6.57
CA ASN A 44 -0.85 8.41 -5.15
C ASN A 44 -1.55 9.63 -4.53
N THR A 45 -1.48 10.79 -5.19
CA THR A 45 -2.17 12.01 -4.71
C THR A 45 -3.66 11.79 -4.59
N LYS A 46 -4.29 11.13 -5.57
CA LYS A 46 -5.72 10.77 -5.51
C LYS A 46 -6.02 9.84 -4.34
N MET A 47 -5.19 8.81 -4.12
CA MET A 47 -5.39 7.85 -3.02
C MET A 47 -5.16 8.49 -1.65
N ILE A 48 -4.25 9.45 -1.53
CA ILE A 48 -4.04 10.20 -0.29
C ILE A 48 -5.24 11.10 0.03
N ALA A 49 -5.81 11.78 -0.98
CA ALA A 49 -7.04 12.54 -0.77
C ALA A 49 -8.20 11.64 -0.31
N LEU A 50 -8.35 10.47 -0.95
CA LEU A 50 -9.36 9.49 -0.57
C LEU A 50 -9.12 8.91 0.84
N LEU A 51 -7.86 8.68 1.21
CA LEU A 51 -7.48 8.25 2.55
C LEU A 51 -7.86 9.31 3.60
N GLY A 52 -7.76 10.60 3.27
CA GLY A 52 -8.29 11.70 4.09
C GLY A 52 -9.79 11.54 4.35
N THR A 53 -10.59 11.40 3.29
CA THR A 53 -12.05 11.18 3.41
C THR A 53 -12.42 9.92 4.19
N PHE A 54 -11.55 8.89 4.14
CA PHE A 54 -11.72 7.67 4.94
C PHE A 54 -11.48 7.93 6.43
N TYR A 55 -10.44 8.69 6.80
CA TYR A 55 -10.20 9.05 8.20
C TYR A 55 -11.26 10.01 8.77
N ASP A 56 -11.79 10.90 7.93
CA ASP A 56 -12.86 11.81 8.31
C ASP A 56 -14.22 11.09 8.46
N GLY A 57 -14.28 9.79 8.12
CA GLY A 57 -15.47 8.95 8.26
C GLY A 57 -16.51 9.16 7.17
N GLU A 58 -16.16 9.87 6.09
CA GLU A 58 -17.06 10.13 4.95
C GLU A 58 -17.28 8.89 4.09
N ILE A 59 -16.25 8.01 4.01
CA ILE A 59 -16.34 6.72 3.33
C ILE A 59 -15.99 5.59 4.29
N ASP A 60 -16.65 4.44 4.10
CA ASP A 60 -16.38 3.25 4.89
C ASP A 60 -15.19 2.44 4.33
N ASN A 61 -14.84 1.39 5.07
CA ASN A 61 -13.72 0.52 4.72
C ASN A 61 -13.96 -0.25 3.40
N GLU A 62 -15.20 -0.60 3.08
CA GLU A 62 -15.53 -1.32 1.84
C GLU A 62 -15.36 -0.42 0.62
N SER A 63 -15.81 0.83 0.72
CA SER A 63 -15.64 1.87 -0.29
C SER A 63 -14.16 2.17 -0.52
N MET A 64 -13.39 2.34 0.56
CA MET A 64 -11.94 2.55 0.46
C MET A 64 -11.22 1.38 -0.20
N LEU A 65 -11.54 0.13 0.20
CA LEU A 65 -10.95 -1.06 -0.43
C LEU A 65 -11.30 -1.16 -1.92
N THR A 66 -12.53 -0.82 -2.29
CA THR A 66 -13.00 -0.83 -3.68
C THR A 66 -12.20 0.16 -4.53
N GLU A 67 -12.01 1.38 -4.06
CA GLU A 67 -11.26 2.40 -4.78
C GLU A 67 -9.76 2.10 -4.87
N VAL A 68 -9.16 1.54 -3.81
CA VAL A 68 -7.78 1.05 -3.85
C VAL A 68 -7.64 -0.05 -4.91
N LYS A 69 -8.55 -1.03 -4.94
CA LYS A 69 -8.55 -2.08 -5.98
C LYS A 69 -8.66 -1.50 -7.39
N LYS A 70 -9.58 -0.55 -7.62
CA LYS A 70 -9.72 0.14 -8.92
C LYS A 70 -8.43 0.86 -9.32
N SER A 71 -7.79 1.56 -8.37
CA SER A 71 -6.53 2.27 -8.60
C SER A 71 -5.38 1.34 -8.96
N ILE A 72 -5.31 0.16 -8.32
CA ILE A 72 -4.34 -0.89 -8.68
C ILE A 72 -4.58 -1.37 -10.10
N ILE A 73 -5.81 -1.80 -10.42
CA ILE A 73 -6.17 -2.33 -11.74
C ILE A 73 -5.84 -1.34 -12.85
N ASN A 74 -6.19 -0.06 -12.66
CA ASN A 74 -5.88 0.99 -13.61
C ASN A 74 -4.36 1.13 -13.81
N GLN A 75 -3.57 1.12 -12.73
CA GLN A 75 -2.12 1.23 -12.85
C GLN A 75 -1.47 -0.02 -13.48
N ILE A 76 -1.99 -1.22 -13.24
CA ILE A 76 -1.53 -2.45 -13.92
C ILE A 76 -1.81 -2.33 -15.43
N GLN A 77 -3.01 -1.89 -15.80
CA GLN A 77 -3.45 -1.82 -17.20
C GLN A 77 -2.54 -0.92 -18.05
N TYR A 78 -1.99 0.13 -17.46
CA TYR A 78 -1.14 1.10 -18.16
C TYR A 78 0.35 1.00 -17.79
N ASP A 79 0.75 -0.03 -17.05
CA ASP A 79 2.12 -0.21 -16.53
C ASP A 79 2.66 1.04 -15.80
N TRP A 80 1.82 1.64 -14.98
CA TRP A 80 2.11 2.89 -14.27
C TRP A 80 2.69 2.71 -12.88
N PHE A 81 3.14 1.50 -12.54
CA PHE A 81 3.85 1.30 -11.28
C PHE A 81 5.33 1.66 -11.41
N THR A 82 5.93 2.08 -10.29
CA THR A 82 7.38 2.05 -10.16
C THR A 82 7.78 0.80 -9.38
N ASP A 83 8.58 -0.06 -9.99
CA ASP A 83 9.21 -1.18 -9.27
C ASP A 83 10.12 -0.65 -8.17
N VAL A 84 10.03 -1.26 -6.98
CA VAL A 84 10.85 -0.90 -5.83
C VAL A 84 11.60 -2.13 -5.34
N TRP A 85 12.91 -1.96 -5.13
CA TRP A 85 13.76 -2.99 -4.55
C TRP A 85 13.34 -3.31 -3.12
N LYS A 86 13.28 -4.61 -2.80
CA LYS A 86 12.85 -5.11 -1.48
C LYS A 86 13.74 -4.56 -0.38
N GLU A 87 15.04 -4.55 -0.61
CA GLU A 87 16.06 -4.11 0.35
C GLU A 87 15.81 -2.64 0.74
N THR A 88 15.54 -1.79 -0.25
CA THR A 88 15.26 -0.36 -0.04
C THR A 88 14.02 -0.13 0.81
N ILE A 89 12.94 -0.90 0.59
CA ILE A 89 11.72 -0.70 1.38
C ILE A 89 11.85 -1.28 2.78
N VAL A 90 12.53 -2.42 2.94
CA VAL A 90 12.74 -3.04 4.25
C VAL A 90 13.61 -2.16 5.13
N GLU A 91 14.68 -1.57 4.60
CA GLU A 91 15.52 -0.63 5.33
C GLU A 91 14.71 0.59 5.79
N ARG A 92 13.92 1.18 4.87
CA ARG A 92 13.05 2.31 5.19
C ARG A 92 12.04 1.97 6.28
N VAL A 93 11.38 0.82 6.17
CA VAL A 93 10.37 0.38 7.13
C VAL A 93 10.97 0.03 8.49
N SER A 94 12.19 -0.52 8.53
CA SER A 94 12.85 -0.91 9.78
C SER A 94 13.16 0.28 10.69
N GLN A 95 13.27 1.48 10.13
CA GLN A 95 13.51 2.73 10.86
C GLN A 95 12.22 3.42 11.33
N ILE A 96 11.04 2.92 10.96
CA ILE A 96 9.76 3.52 11.30
C ILE A 96 9.38 3.15 12.74
N PRO A 97 9.12 4.13 13.63
CA PRO A 97 8.81 3.87 15.04
C PRO A 97 7.34 3.50 15.29
N TYR A 98 6.51 3.45 14.24
CA TYR A 98 5.07 3.25 14.32
C TYR A 98 4.60 2.05 13.49
N GLU A 99 3.37 1.60 13.74
CA GLU A 99 2.74 0.53 12.95
C GLU A 99 2.33 1.03 11.58
N LEU A 100 2.56 0.23 10.55
CA LEU A 100 2.15 0.54 9.19
C LEU A 100 0.66 0.24 9.01
N GLU A 101 0.03 0.99 8.12
CA GLU A 101 -1.36 0.76 7.77
C GLU A 101 -1.45 0.03 6.43
N ALA A 102 -2.16 -1.10 6.45
CA ALA A 102 -2.28 -1.99 5.31
C ALA A 102 -3.73 -2.34 4.97
N PHE A 103 -3.96 -2.50 3.66
CA PHE A 103 -5.21 -2.93 3.05
C PHE A 103 -4.98 -4.31 2.42
N PHE A 104 -5.66 -5.32 2.93
CA PHE A 104 -5.57 -6.71 2.46
C PHE A 104 -6.75 -7.02 1.53
N PHE A 105 -6.54 -7.94 0.57
CA PHE A 105 -7.51 -8.24 -0.49
C PHE A 105 -7.90 -9.71 -0.58
#